data_AF-A0A0G0EJI7-F1
#
_entry.id   AF-A0A0G0EJI7-F1
#
_cell.length_a   1.000
_cell.length_b   1.000
_cell.length_c   1.000
_cell.angle_alpha   90.00
_cell.angle_beta   90.00
_cell.angle_gamma   90.00
#
_symmetry.space_group_name_H-M   'P 1'
#
loop_
_entity.id
_entity.type
_entity.pdbx_description
1 polymer ?
#
loop_
_entity_poly.entity_id
_entity_poly.type
_entity_poly.pdbx_seq_one_letter_code
_entity_poly.pdbx_strand_id
1 'polypeptide(L)'
;MKLQIIEKLDIFLKNHPLKEECEVVYFLVELRKLLDREREQNQSEKYTLVRFHADWIVHTRKDHITVAMKEIMGKIDESIDTYPKDENIDFLLLPEFKKELASLLEEYSLPHNFCSNDEEWLNFMVALTSALADQPIINPTPNIAEFRYIDLKKEGIMANIDFRGTKTGSSITLGFGL
;
A
#
# COMPACT_ATOMS: atom_id res chain seq x y z
N MET A 1 -20.50 -11.79 12.33
CA MET A 1 -19.14 -11.93 11.76
C MET A 1 -18.47 -10.61 11.37
N LYS A 2 -19.15 -9.60 10.79
CA LYS A 2 -18.55 -8.25 10.56
C LYS A 2 -18.16 -7.56 11.87
N LEU A 3 -19.07 -7.54 12.85
CA LEU A 3 -18.82 -7.03 14.21
C LEU A 3 -17.59 -7.67 14.87
N GLN A 4 -17.42 -8.99 14.73
CA GLN A 4 -16.25 -9.71 15.28
C GLN A 4 -14.92 -9.27 14.64
N ILE A 5 -14.91 -8.87 13.36
CA ILE A 5 -13.69 -8.33 12.71
C ILE A 5 -13.38 -6.95 13.27
N ILE A 6 -14.41 -6.10 13.42
CA ILE A 6 -14.27 -4.75 14.00
C ILE A 6 -13.77 -4.85 15.45
N GLU A 7 -14.34 -5.73 16.28
CA GLU A 7 -13.90 -5.96 17.66
C GLU A 7 -12.44 -6.42 17.72
N LYS A 8 -12.02 -7.32 16.83
CA LYS A 8 -10.62 -7.77 16.73
C LYS A 8 -9.69 -6.62 16.34
N LEU A 9 -10.07 -5.82 15.36
CA LEU A 9 -9.31 -4.65 14.91
C LEU A 9 -9.20 -3.60 16.02
N ASP A 10 -10.29 -3.32 16.74
CA ASP A 10 -10.30 -2.36 17.84
C ASP A 10 -9.36 -2.79 18.98
N ILE A 11 -9.47 -4.05 19.43
CA ILE A 11 -8.57 -4.61 20.44
C ILE A 11 -7.12 -4.57 19.94
N PHE A 12 -6.89 -4.96 18.69
CA PHE A 12 -5.55 -5.01 18.12
C PHE A 12 -4.92 -3.60 18.07
N LEU A 13 -5.61 -2.62 17.49
CA LEU A 13 -5.10 -1.25 17.33
C LEU A 13 -4.89 -0.51 18.67
N LYS A 14 -5.60 -0.91 19.73
CA LYS A 14 -5.37 -0.38 21.09
C LYS A 14 -4.10 -0.93 21.75
N ASN A 15 -3.63 -2.10 21.32
CA ASN A 15 -2.51 -2.81 21.96
C ASN A 15 -1.24 -2.82 21.09
N HIS A 16 -1.34 -2.47 19.81
CA HIS A 16 -0.26 -2.57 18.84
C HIS A 16 -0.01 -1.23 18.12
N PRO A 17 1.21 -0.67 18.18
CA PRO A 17 1.55 0.60 17.54
C PRO A 17 1.81 0.49 16.02
N LEU A 18 1.66 -0.70 15.43
CA LEU A 18 1.89 -0.97 14.01
C LEU A 18 3.32 -0.68 13.54
N LYS A 19 4.32 -1.04 14.35
CA LYS A 19 5.74 -0.79 14.05
C LYS A 19 6.48 -2.05 13.59
N GLU A 20 5.85 -3.21 13.71
CA GLU A 20 6.43 -4.50 13.30
C GLU A 20 5.71 -5.07 12.09
N GLU A 21 6.45 -5.81 11.27
CA GLU A 21 5.93 -6.43 10.04
C GLU A 21 4.69 -7.29 10.31
N CYS A 22 4.77 -8.15 11.34
CA CYS A 22 3.67 -9.04 11.70
C CYS A 22 2.40 -8.27 12.12
N GLU A 23 2.57 -7.09 12.72
CA GLU A 23 1.45 -6.24 13.13
C GLU A 23 0.75 -5.64 11.91
N VAL A 24 1.53 -5.10 10.98
CA VAL A 24 1.01 -4.51 9.73
C VAL A 24 0.35 -5.58 8.85
N VAL A 25 0.97 -6.75 8.72
CA VAL A 25 0.40 -7.89 7.97
C VAL A 25 -0.94 -8.30 8.57
N TYR A 26 -1.00 -8.51 9.89
CA TYR A 26 -2.26 -8.86 10.56
C TYR A 26 -3.34 -7.78 10.34
N PHE A 27 -2.97 -6.52 10.52
CA PHE A 27 -3.86 -5.38 10.33
C PHE A 27 -4.46 -5.34 8.93
N LEU A 28 -3.63 -5.38 7.88
CA LEU A 28 -4.09 -5.35 6.50
C LEU A 28 -4.91 -6.59 6.14
N VAL A 29 -4.59 -7.77 6.67
CA VAL A 29 -5.40 -8.98 6.48
C VAL A 29 -6.80 -8.82 7.07
N GLU A 30 -6.94 -8.27 8.27
CA GLU A 30 -8.26 -8.03 8.87
C GLU A 30 -9.03 -6.93 8.13
N LEU A 31 -8.36 -5.87 7.66
CA LEU A 31 -9.00 -4.87 6.79
C LEU A 31 -9.49 -5.47 5.47
N ARG A 32 -8.72 -6.37 4.84
CA ARG A 32 -9.18 -7.09 3.65
C ARG A 32 -10.46 -7.88 3.92
N LYS A 33 -10.52 -8.62 5.03
CA LYS A 33 -11.73 -9.38 5.41
C LYS A 33 -12.93 -8.47 5.61
N LEU A 34 -12.73 -7.29 6.18
CA LEU A 34 -13.78 -6.29 6.36
C LEU A 34 -14.29 -5.77 5.01
N LEU A 35 -13.36 -5.42 4.12
CA LEU A 35 -13.66 -4.85 2.80
C LEU A 35 -14.26 -5.87 1.82
N ASP A 36 -13.85 -7.13 1.85
CA ASP A 36 -14.42 -8.19 1.00
C ASP A 36 -15.88 -8.49 1.40
N ARG A 37 -16.19 -8.44 2.70
CA ARG A 37 -17.57 -8.58 3.22
C ARG A 37 -18.50 -7.47 2.77
N GLU A 38 -18.03 -6.23 2.67
CA GLU A 38 -18.83 -5.12 2.14
C GLU A 38 -19.14 -5.28 0.66
N ARG A 39 -18.18 -5.80 -0.11
CA ARG A 39 -18.38 -6.03 -1.55
C ARG A 39 -19.48 -7.06 -1.80
N GLU A 40 -19.56 -8.11 -0.99
CA GLU A 40 -20.67 -9.08 -1.01
C GLU A 40 -22.02 -8.43 -0.73
N GLN A 41 -22.05 -7.27 -0.05
CA GLN A 41 -23.24 -6.52 0.32
C GLN A 41 -23.58 -5.39 -0.69
N ASN A 42 -23.00 -5.41 -1.90
CA ASN A 42 -23.18 -4.42 -2.96
C ASN A 42 -22.78 -2.98 -2.57
N GLN A 43 -21.92 -2.80 -1.56
CA GLN A 43 -21.28 -1.53 -1.32
C GLN A 43 -20.09 -1.40 -2.29
N SER A 44 -20.13 -0.36 -3.14
CA SER A 44 -19.21 -0.19 -4.27
C SER A 44 -17.74 0.01 -3.86
N GLU A 45 -16.89 0.14 -4.87
CA GLU A 45 -15.44 0.35 -4.91
C GLU A 45 -14.87 1.52 -4.05
N LYS A 46 -15.21 1.58 -2.76
CA LYS A 46 -14.52 2.45 -1.80
C LYS A 46 -13.15 1.89 -1.44
N TYR A 47 -12.30 2.71 -0.85
CA TYR A 47 -11.06 2.25 -0.22
C TYR A 47 -10.15 1.40 -1.13
N THR A 48 -9.95 1.85 -2.38
CA THR A 48 -9.18 1.12 -3.40
C THR A 48 -7.70 0.98 -3.08
N LEU A 49 -7.08 1.96 -2.43
CA LEU A 49 -5.67 1.93 -2.02
C LEU A 49 -5.46 1.02 -0.81
N VAL A 50 -6.39 1.00 0.13
CA VAL A 50 -6.38 0.04 1.24
C VAL A 50 -6.54 -1.38 0.69
N ARG A 51 -7.48 -1.59 -0.23
CA ARG A 51 -7.64 -2.89 -0.92
C ARG A 51 -6.39 -3.28 -1.69
N PHE A 52 -5.74 -2.34 -2.37
CA PHE A 52 -4.49 -2.58 -3.10
C PHE A 52 -3.40 -3.14 -2.18
N HIS A 53 -3.08 -2.44 -1.09
CA HIS A 53 -2.04 -2.87 -0.16
C HIS A 53 -2.43 -4.15 0.59
N ALA A 54 -3.70 -4.29 0.99
CA ALA A 54 -4.20 -5.45 1.71
C ALA A 54 -4.33 -6.71 0.83
N ASP A 55 -4.55 -6.55 -0.48
CA ASP A 55 -4.44 -7.65 -1.43
C ASP A 55 -2.97 -8.04 -1.64
N TRP A 56 -2.09 -7.05 -1.81
CA TRP A 56 -0.68 -7.28 -2.08
C TRP A 56 0.05 -8.03 -0.94
N ILE A 57 -0.14 -7.59 0.31
CA ILE A 57 0.62 -8.03 1.50
C ILE A 57 0.67 -9.55 1.75
N VAL A 58 -0.32 -10.29 1.24
CA VAL A 58 -0.45 -11.74 1.46
C VAL A 58 0.18 -12.58 0.35
N HIS A 59 0.82 -11.95 -0.64
CA HIS A 59 1.36 -12.62 -1.81
C HIS A 59 2.88 -12.56 -1.81
N THR A 60 3.54 -13.70 -2.02
CA THR A 60 5.01 -13.74 -2.20
C THR A 60 5.48 -13.09 -3.50
N ARG A 61 4.57 -12.97 -4.47
CA ARG A 61 4.73 -12.25 -5.74
C ARG A 61 3.34 -11.91 -6.26
N LYS A 62 3.16 -10.77 -6.90
CA LYS A 62 1.86 -10.37 -7.45
C LYS A 62 1.89 -10.38 -8.98
N ASP A 63 1.56 -11.53 -9.55
CA ASP A 63 1.47 -11.79 -11.00
C ASP A 63 0.02 -11.74 -11.54
N HIS A 64 -0.97 -11.89 -10.65
CA HIS A 64 -2.39 -11.74 -10.96
C HIS A 64 -2.86 -10.33 -10.58
N ILE A 65 -2.81 -9.44 -11.57
CA ILE A 65 -3.14 -8.02 -11.43
C ILE A 65 -4.66 -7.83 -11.48
N THR A 66 -5.25 -7.28 -10.42
CA THR A 66 -6.67 -6.94 -10.39
C THR A 66 -6.95 -5.66 -11.17
N VAL A 67 -8.21 -5.40 -11.51
CA VAL A 67 -8.62 -4.16 -12.20
C VAL A 67 -8.18 -2.92 -11.42
N ALA A 68 -8.44 -2.88 -10.11
CA ALA A 68 -8.04 -1.79 -9.24
C ALA A 68 -6.51 -1.60 -9.18
N MET A 69 -5.74 -2.69 -9.13
CA MET A 69 -4.28 -2.59 -9.19
C MET A 69 -3.81 -2.04 -10.53
N LYS A 70 -4.44 -2.43 -11.63
CA LYS A 70 -4.11 -1.93 -12.96
C LYS A 70 -4.38 -0.42 -13.08
N GLU A 71 -5.46 0.07 -12.50
CA GLU A 71 -5.78 1.51 -12.47
C GLU A 71 -4.76 2.30 -11.65
N ILE A 72 -4.41 1.80 -10.45
CA ILE A 72 -3.40 2.39 -9.58
C ILE A 72 -2.03 2.42 -10.28
N MET A 73 -1.61 1.29 -10.84
CA MET A 73 -0.32 1.20 -11.53
C MET A 73 -0.31 1.97 -12.85
N GLY A 74 -1.46 2.14 -13.50
CA GLY A 74 -1.59 3.00 -14.69
C GLY A 74 -1.36 4.48 -14.36
N LYS A 75 -1.89 4.97 -13.23
CA LYS A 75 -1.59 6.34 -12.75
C LYS A 75 -0.10 6.53 -12.48
N ILE A 76 0.54 5.51 -11.89
CA ILE A 76 2.00 5.51 -11.68
C ILE A 76 2.72 5.56 -13.03
N ASP A 77 2.36 4.70 -13.98
CA ASP A 77 2.95 4.65 -15.33
C ASP A 77 2.84 6.01 -16.06
N GLU A 78 1.66 6.65 -16.04
CA GLU A 78 1.42 7.97 -16.65
C GLU A 78 2.24 9.09 -15.97
N SER A 79 2.41 9.02 -14.65
CA SER A 79 3.18 10.01 -13.90
C SER A 79 4.68 9.96 -14.23
N ILE A 80 5.22 8.78 -14.55
CA ILE A 80 6.64 8.59 -14.87
C ILE A 80 7.05 9.40 -16.11
N ASP A 81 6.17 9.54 -17.10
CA ASP A 81 6.44 10.28 -18.33
C ASP A 81 6.30 11.80 -18.18
N THR A 82 5.57 12.25 -17.16
CA THR A 82 5.14 13.65 -17.01
C THR A 82 6.04 14.46 -16.07
N TYR A 83 6.71 13.82 -15.11
CA TYR A 83 7.49 14.51 -14.09
C TYR A 83 9.00 14.60 -14.43
N PRO A 84 9.58 15.81 -14.50
CA PRO A 84 11.00 15.99 -14.75
C PRO A 84 11.79 15.89 -13.44
N LYS A 85 12.84 15.07 -13.40
CA LYS A 85 14.17 15.24 -12.74
C LYS A 85 14.34 15.81 -11.32
N ASP A 86 13.32 16.34 -10.66
CA ASP A 86 13.34 16.75 -9.26
C ASP A 86 12.88 15.55 -8.42
N GLU A 87 13.69 15.21 -7.43
CA GLU A 87 13.75 13.94 -6.70
C GLU A 87 12.48 13.56 -5.89
N ASN A 88 11.43 14.36 -5.96
CA ASN A 88 10.12 14.05 -5.41
C ASN A 88 9.16 13.65 -6.54
N ILE A 89 9.37 12.44 -7.06
CA ILE A 89 8.27 11.62 -7.54
C ILE A 89 7.51 11.30 -6.26
N ASP A 90 6.63 12.21 -5.82
CA ASP A 90 5.84 12.07 -4.58
C ASP A 90 5.41 10.62 -4.54
N PHE A 91 6.02 9.72 -3.79
CA PHE A 91 5.33 8.92 -2.78
C PHE A 91 3.86 8.58 -3.17
N LEU A 92 3.62 8.06 -4.40
CA LEU A 92 2.57 8.46 -5.39
C LEU A 92 1.10 8.30 -5.05
N LEU A 93 0.79 7.53 -4.03
CA LEU A 93 -0.57 7.42 -3.50
C LEU A 93 -0.56 7.32 -1.99
N LEU A 94 0.56 7.64 -1.34
CA LEU A 94 0.72 7.41 0.08
C LEU A 94 0.05 8.50 0.94
N PRO A 95 -0.01 9.78 0.52
CA PRO A 95 -0.92 10.75 1.14
C PRO A 95 -2.39 10.34 0.95
N GLU A 96 -2.76 9.88 -0.25
CA GLU A 96 -4.10 9.37 -0.54
C GLU A 96 -4.41 8.11 0.27
N PHE A 97 -3.45 7.20 0.42
CA PHE A 97 -3.57 5.97 1.20
C PHE A 97 -3.70 6.29 2.68
N LYS A 98 -2.90 7.22 3.23
CA LYS A 98 -3.02 7.73 4.60
C LYS A 98 -4.43 8.26 4.85
N LYS A 99 -4.92 9.10 3.94
CA LYS A 99 -6.28 9.68 4.01
C LYS A 99 -7.36 8.62 3.93
N GLU A 100 -7.25 7.73 2.96
CA GLU A 100 -8.21 6.66 2.70
C GLU A 100 -8.29 5.67 3.86
N LEU A 101 -7.14 5.30 4.43
CA LEU A 101 -7.04 4.45 5.61
C LEU A 101 -7.64 5.12 6.85
N ALA A 102 -7.33 6.40 7.09
CA ALA A 102 -7.92 7.17 8.18
C ALA A 102 -9.45 7.21 8.07
N SER A 103 -9.98 7.52 6.87
CA SER A 103 -11.42 7.54 6.62
C SER A 103 -12.09 6.17 6.77
N LEU A 104 -11.41 5.08 6.41
CA LEU A 104 -11.91 3.72 6.63
C LEU A 104 -12.03 3.44 8.14
N LEU A 105 -10.96 3.70 8.90
CA LEU A 105 -10.94 3.45 10.33
C LEU A 105 -11.96 4.31 11.07
N GLU A 106 -12.11 5.57 10.67
CA GLU A 106 -13.11 6.49 11.21
C GLU A 106 -14.55 6.01 10.94
N GLU A 107 -14.86 5.54 9.72
CA GLU A 107 -16.19 4.98 9.37
C GLU A 107 -16.58 3.83 10.33
N TYR A 108 -15.58 3.09 10.80
CA TYR A 108 -15.75 1.97 11.72
C TYR A 108 -15.50 2.29 13.21
N SER A 109 -15.29 3.56 13.55
CA SER A 109 -14.94 3.99 14.92
C SER A 109 -13.71 3.26 15.50
N LEU A 110 -12.75 2.90 14.64
CA LEU A 110 -11.50 2.26 15.01
C LEU A 110 -10.41 3.30 15.35
N PRO A 111 -9.44 2.96 16.22
CA PRO A 111 -8.31 3.84 16.50
C PRO A 111 -7.51 4.17 15.23
N HIS A 112 -7.28 5.45 14.97
CA HIS A 112 -6.62 5.94 13.75
C HIS A 112 -5.63 7.08 14.02
N ASN A 113 -5.23 7.29 15.27
CA ASN A 113 -4.32 8.37 15.67
C ASN A 113 -2.95 8.26 14.97
N PHE A 114 -2.49 7.04 14.69
CA PHE A 114 -1.26 6.79 13.94
C PHE A 114 -1.31 7.34 12.50
N CYS A 115 -2.50 7.53 11.92
CA CYS A 115 -2.65 8.19 10.63
C CYS A 115 -2.53 9.71 10.71
N SER A 116 -2.51 10.32 11.91
CA SER A 116 -2.37 11.77 12.08
C SER A 116 -1.02 12.16 12.69
N ASN A 117 -0.32 11.22 13.31
CA ASN A 117 1.04 11.40 13.81
C ASN A 117 2.04 10.99 12.72
N ASP A 118 2.90 11.90 12.28
CA ASP A 118 3.84 11.65 11.18
C ASP A 118 4.92 10.61 11.54
N GLU A 119 5.37 10.55 12.79
CA GLU A 119 6.33 9.55 13.25
C GLU A 119 5.70 8.15 13.30
N GLU A 120 4.49 8.03 13.83
CA GLU A 120 3.76 6.76 13.86
C GLU A 120 3.37 6.30 12.45
N TRP A 121 2.95 7.23 11.59
CA TRP A 121 2.68 6.95 10.18
C TRP A 121 3.93 6.44 9.47
N LEU A 122 5.08 7.07 9.71
CA LEU A 122 6.34 6.64 9.14
C LEU A 122 6.73 5.24 9.63
N ASN A 123 6.60 4.95 10.92
CA ASN A 123 6.86 3.63 11.47
C ASN A 123 5.98 2.55 10.82
N PHE A 124 4.68 2.85 10.65
CA PHE A 124 3.76 2.00 9.91
C PHE A 124 4.22 1.76 8.47
N MET A 125 4.62 2.82 7.77
CA MET A 125 5.09 2.72 6.40
C MET A 125 6.39 1.93 6.26
N VAL A 126 7.34 2.08 7.18
CA VAL A 126 8.58 1.29 7.21
C VAL A 126 8.26 -0.20 7.41
N ALA A 127 7.35 -0.52 8.33
CA ALA A 127 6.94 -1.91 8.56
C ALA A 127 6.17 -2.49 7.35
N LEU A 128 5.31 -1.69 6.71
CA LEU A 128 4.59 -2.07 5.49
C LEU A 128 5.55 -2.34 4.33
N THR A 129 6.48 -1.43 4.06
CA THR A 129 7.39 -1.57 2.92
C THR A 129 8.40 -2.68 3.14
N SER A 130 8.81 -2.94 4.40
CA SER A 130 9.58 -4.13 4.77
C SER A 130 8.85 -5.41 4.38
N ALA A 131 7.56 -5.53 4.76
CA ALA A 131 6.75 -6.70 4.42
C ALA A 131 6.62 -6.94 2.90
N LEU A 132 6.54 -5.84 2.14
CA LEU A 132 6.31 -5.84 0.70
C LEU A 132 7.59 -5.85 -0.14
N ALA A 133 8.77 -5.65 0.46
CA ALA A 133 10.04 -5.54 -0.26
C ALA A 133 10.33 -6.82 -1.06
N ASP A 134 10.04 -7.99 -0.48
CA ASP A 134 10.23 -9.29 -1.12
C ASP A 134 9.03 -9.76 -1.95
N GLN A 135 8.06 -8.87 -2.20
CA GLN A 135 6.80 -9.19 -2.88
C GLN A 135 6.65 -8.33 -4.15
N PRO A 136 7.35 -8.60 -5.26
CA PRO A 136 7.26 -7.76 -6.44
C PRO A 136 5.88 -7.84 -7.13
N ILE A 137 5.41 -6.73 -7.69
CA ILE A 137 4.26 -6.66 -8.60
C ILE A 137 4.76 -6.79 -10.04
N ILE A 138 4.28 -7.81 -10.74
CA ILE A 138 4.82 -8.25 -12.02
C ILE A 138 3.88 -7.89 -13.17
N ASN A 139 4.43 -7.26 -14.20
CA ASN A 139 3.74 -6.81 -15.41
C ASN A 139 2.41 -6.05 -15.16
N PRO A 140 2.37 -5.09 -14.23
CA PRO A 140 1.13 -4.40 -13.88
C PRO A 140 0.56 -3.56 -15.03
N THR A 141 1.42 -3.08 -15.93
CA THR A 141 1.03 -2.28 -17.10
C THR A 141 1.78 -2.75 -18.35
N PRO A 142 1.44 -2.27 -19.57
CA PRO A 142 2.24 -2.53 -20.76
C PRO A 142 3.70 -2.06 -20.65
N ASN A 143 3.99 -0.98 -19.92
CA ASN A 143 5.34 -0.40 -19.83
C ASN A 143 6.14 -0.85 -18.60
N ILE A 144 5.47 -1.22 -17.51
CA ILE A 144 6.12 -1.65 -16.26
C ILE A 144 6.27 -3.17 -16.27
N ALA A 145 7.51 -3.64 -16.17
CA ALA A 145 7.86 -5.05 -16.02
C ALA A 145 7.70 -5.51 -14.56
N GLU A 146 8.19 -4.68 -13.63
CA GLU A 146 8.18 -4.96 -12.21
C GLU A 146 8.09 -3.66 -11.41
N PHE A 147 7.33 -3.71 -10.32
CA PHE A 147 7.32 -2.70 -9.26
C PHE A 147 7.59 -3.40 -7.93
N ARG A 148 8.52 -2.87 -7.14
CA ARG A 148 8.76 -3.38 -5.77
C ARG A 148 9.24 -2.29 -4.83
N TYR A 149 8.94 -2.44 -3.54
CA TYR A 149 9.63 -1.69 -2.52
C TYR A 149 11.06 -2.21 -2.32
N ILE A 150 11.96 -1.32 -1.92
CA ILE A 150 13.33 -1.63 -1.53
C ILE A 150 13.43 -1.45 -0.02
N ASP A 151 13.84 -2.50 0.69
CA ASP A 151 14.22 -2.40 2.09
C ASP A 151 15.57 -1.69 2.23
N LEU A 152 15.53 -0.48 2.80
CA LEU A 152 16.72 0.32 3.12
C LEU A 152 17.00 0.39 4.62
N LYS A 153 16.37 -0.46 5.44
CA LYS A 153 16.67 -0.56 6.88
C LYS A 153 16.73 0.80 7.59
N LYS A 154 15.57 1.44 7.76
CA LYS A 154 15.38 2.74 8.46
C LYS A 154 16.01 3.96 7.77
N GLU A 155 16.60 3.85 6.58
CA GLU A 155 17.16 5.00 5.86
C GLU A 155 16.13 5.75 4.99
N GLY A 156 14.91 5.21 4.87
CA GLY A 156 13.82 5.81 4.11
C GLY A 156 12.94 4.77 3.44
N ILE A 157 12.00 5.23 2.62
CA ILE A 157 11.16 4.37 1.79
C ILE A 157 11.61 4.54 0.35
N MET A 158 12.01 3.45 -0.30
CA MET A 158 12.32 3.45 -1.73
C MET A 158 11.48 2.42 -2.48
N ALA A 159 11.21 2.72 -3.74
CA ALA A 159 10.60 1.80 -4.69
C ALA A 159 11.42 1.75 -5.97
N ASN A 160 11.49 0.58 -6.58
CA ASN A 160 12.11 0.38 -7.87
C ASN A 160 11.04 0.01 -8.90
N ILE A 161 11.19 0.58 -10.10
CA ILE A 161 10.34 0.31 -11.26
C ILE A 161 11.25 -0.11 -12.41
N ASP A 162 11.10 -1.35 -12.84
CA ASP A 162 11.74 -1.87 -14.04
C ASP A 162 10.78 -1.76 -15.22
N PHE A 163 11.29 -1.26 -16.34
CA PHE A 163 10.49 -1.06 -17.55
C PHE A 163 10.67 -2.19 -18.57
N ARG A 164 9.64 -2.37 -19.40
CA ARG A 164 9.63 -3.23 -20.58
C ARG A 164 9.16 -2.44 -21.82
N GLY A 165 9.11 -3.13 -22.96
CA GLY A 165 8.75 -2.51 -24.24
C GLY A 165 9.84 -1.58 -24.75
N THR A 166 9.48 -0.35 -25.09
CA THR A 166 10.41 0.66 -25.64
C THR A 166 11.47 1.12 -24.63
N LYS A 167 11.21 0.93 -23.33
CA LYS A 167 12.11 1.28 -22.21
C LYS A 167 12.81 0.06 -21.59
N THR A 168 12.78 -1.10 -22.26
CA THR A 168 13.38 -2.34 -21.73
C THR A 168 14.86 -2.14 -21.35
N GLY A 169 15.23 -2.62 -20.18
CA GLY A 169 16.60 -2.51 -19.65
C GLY A 169 16.90 -1.18 -18.95
N SER A 170 15.89 -0.31 -18.79
CA SER A 170 15.96 0.85 -17.90
C SER A 170 15.18 0.61 -16.61
N SER A 171 15.61 1.27 -15.55
CA SER A 171 14.99 1.23 -14.23
C SER A 171 15.00 2.62 -13.61
N ILE A 172 13.99 2.94 -12.80
CA ILE A 172 13.99 4.15 -11.97
C ILE A 172 13.84 3.72 -10.51
N THR A 173 14.64 4.35 -9.64
CA THR A 173 14.50 4.23 -8.19
C THR A 173 13.93 5.54 -7.65
N LEU A 174 12.86 5.42 -6.88
CA LEU A 174 12.14 6.51 -6.24
C LEU A 174 12.41 6.44 -4.74
N GLY A 175 12.67 7.57 -4.10
CA GLY A 175 12.93 7.59 -2.66
C GLY A 175 12.29 8.75 -1.93
N PHE A 176 11.89 8.49 -0.70
CA PHE A 176 11.51 9.49 0.28
C PHE A 176 12.54 9.43 1.42
N GLY A 177 13.34 10.50 1.53
CA GLY A 177 14.31 10.68 2.61
C GLY A 177 13.64 11.08 3.92
N LEU A 178 14.20 10.62 5.04
CA LEU A 178 13.85 11.05 6.39
C LEU A 178 14.46 12.41 6.74
#